data_AF-A0A6J8A4Z4-F1
#
_entry.id   AF-A0A6J8A4Z4-F1
#
_cell.length_a   1.000
_cell.length_b   1.000
_cell.length_c   1.000
_cell.angle_alpha   90.00
_cell.angle_beta   90.00
_cell.angle_gamma   90.00
#
_symmetry.space_group_name_H-M   'P 1'
#
loop_
_entity.id
_entity.type
_entity.pdbx_description
1 polymer ?
#
loop_
_entity_poly.entity_id
_entity_poly.type
_entity_poly.pdbx_seq_one_letter_code
_entity_poly.pdbx_strand_id
1 'polypeptide(L)'
;MHKERSLVKPMMIVATDGYILNVLGPYYADGHNNDASITKHAFKTNAEEINTWMHEDHVMVVDRGFRDAEEFLKKKFFKVEMPCFLSKGAKQQIVDEANVTRLVTKVAGPPLINDFGNDDIGKEMIEKAQLDNHVKTYVEEHNLLRRKTVYKEVDGATELDMFPRISLDHLRQITMGIYQIKSAKRYTDAHQEDDNYALQG
;
A
#
# COMPACT_ATOMS: atom_id res chain seq x y z
N MET A 1 11.93 -16.79 22.34
CA MET A 1 12.31 -15.48 21.75
C MET A 1 11.06 -14.62 21.70
N HIS A 2 10.78 -13.84 22.76
CA HIS A 2 9.67 -12.88 22.75
C HIS A 2 10.09 -11.71 21.84
N LYS A 3 9.29 -11.40 20.81
CA LYS A 3 9.47 -10.16 20.02
C LYS A 3 9.46 -8.99 21.01
N GLU A 4 10.57 -8.26 21.10
CA GLU A 4 10.68 -7.02 21.87
C GLU A 4 9.66 -6.02 21.33
N ARG A 5 8.48 -5.96 21.97
CA ARG A 5 7.46 -4.98 21.62
C ARG A 5 7.84 -3.68 22.30
N SER A 6 7.86 -2.59 21.54
CA SER A 6 8.03 -1.24 22.08
C SER A 6 7.01 -1.01 23.20
N LEU A 7 7.43 -0.44 24.34
CA LEU A 7 6.54 -0.12 25.46
C LEU A 7 5.65 1.10 25.16
N VAL A 8 6.18 2.00 24.34
CA VAL A 8 5.52 3.24 23.93
C VAL A 8 5.65 3.44 22.42
N LYS A 9 4.71 4.17 21.83
CA LYS A 9 4.71 4.56 20.42
C LYS A 9 4.24 6.03 20.26
N PRO A 10 4.82 6.80 19.33
CA PRO A 10 4.22 8.04 18.87
C PRO A 10 3.18 7.77 17.76
N MET A 11 2.32 8.76 17.48
CA MET A 11 1.53 8.83 16.25
C MET A 11 1.99 10.03 15.44
N MET A 12 2.43 9.80 14.20
CA MET A 12 2.86 10.88 13.31
C MET A 12 1.70 11.35 12.44
N ILE A 13 1.58 12.66 12.28
CA ILE A 13 0.73 13.29 11.26
C ILE A 13 1.66 13.80 10.18
N VAL A 14 1.46 13.34 8.95
CA VAL A 14 2.37 13.55 7.83
C VAL A 14 1.57 14.08 6.65
N ALA A 15 2.13 15.05 5.94
CA ALA A 15 1.59 15.57 4.69
C ALA A 15 1.85 14.58 3.53
N THR A 16 1.13 14.76 2.42
CA THR A 16 1.24 13.87 1.23
C THR A 16 2.55 14.01 0.47
N ASP A 17 3.28 15.10 0.71
CA ASP A 17 4.66 15.33 0.27
C ASP A 17 5.70 14.80 1.29
N GLY A 18 5.23 14.10 2.33
CA GLY A 18 5.99 13.37 3.34
C GLY A 18 6.68 14.21 4.40
N TYR A 19 6.37 15.51 4.49
CA TYR A 19 6.76 16.30 5.64
C TYR A 19 5.96 15.88 6.88
N ILE A 20 6.66 15.72 8.01
CA ILE A 20 6.01 15.48 9.30
C ILE A 20 5.44 16.81 9.78
N LEU A 21 4.12 16.89 9.90
CA LEU A 21 3.41 18.07 10.39
C LEU A 21 3.39 18.10 11.91
N ASN A 22 3.20 16.93 12.53
CA ASN A 22 3.12 16.81 13.98
C ASN A 22 3.42 15.39 14.48
N VAL A 23 3.79 15.27 15.74
CA VAL A 23 4.03 13.99 16.43
C VAL A 23 3.25 14.00 17.74
N LEU A 24 2.21 13.17 17.82
CA LEU A 24 1.40 13.00 19.01
C LEU A 24 1.98 11.91 19.92
N GLY A 25 1.87 12.12 21.25
CA GLY A 25 2.24 11.14 22.28
C GLY A 25 3.41 11.59 23.15
N PRO A 26 4.20 10.66 23.73
CA PRO A 26 4.15 9.21 23.53
C PRO A 26 2.92 8.54 24.16
N TYR A 27 2.44 7.46 23.54
CA TYR A 27 1.35 6.62 24.05
C TYR A 27 1.88 5.24 24.43
N TYR A 28 1.27 4.56 25.40
CA TYR A 28 1.58 3.15 25.64
C TYR A 28 1.22 2.31 24.42
N ALA A 29 2.07 1.36 24.05
CA ALA A 29 1.82 0.46 22.92
C ALA A 29 0.90 -0.70 23.32
N ASP A 30 -0.30 -0.37 23.77
CA ASP A 30 -1.34 -1.31 24.19
C ASP A 30 -2.58 -1.23 23.29
N GLY A 31 -3.55 -2.13 23.52
CA GLY A 31 -4.79 -2.17 22.74
C GLY A 31 -5.74 -0.98 22.98
N HIS A 32 -5.59 -0.27 24.10
CA HIS A 32 -6.41 0.91 24.42
C HIS A 32 -5.98 2.11 23.59
N ASN A 33 -4.67 2.28 23.39
CA ASN A 33 -4.05 3.31 22.56
C ASN A 33 -3.85 2.83 21.11
N ASN A 34 -4.91 2.26 20.52
CA ASN A 34 -4.95 2.06 19.08
C ASN A 34 -5.11 3.41 18.34
N ASP A 35 -4.87 3.39 17.04
CA ASP A 35 -4.77 4.63 16.27
C ASP A 35 -6.11 5.40 16.23
N ALA A 36 -7.24 4.70 16.11
CA ALA A 36 -8.58 5.30 16.19
C ALA A 36 -8.85 5.98 17.54
N SER A 37 -8.47 5.35 18.65
CA SER A 37 -8.62 5.90 20.01
C SER A 37 -7.77 7.14 20.21
N ILE A 38 -6.50 7.09 19.79
CA ILE A 38 -5.55 8.21 19.89
C ILE A 38 -6.08 9.41 19.11
N THR A 39 -6.52 9.22 17.86
CA THR A 39 -7.05 10.31 17.03
C THR A 39 -8.28 10.96 17.65
N LYS A 40 -9.24 10.16 18.12
CA LYS A 40 -10.43 10.69 18.81
C LYS A 40 -10.04 11.51 20.04
N HIS A 41 -9.10 11.01 20.83
CA HIS A 41 -8.61 11.71 22.01
C HIS A 41 -7.97 13.05 21.62
N ALA A 42 -7.03 13.04 20.66
CA ALA A 42 -6.33 14.23 20.21
C ALA A 42 -7.29 15.34 19.75
N PHE A 43 -8.29 15.02 18.94
CA PHE A 43 -9.29 15.99 18.50
C PHE A 43 -10.21 16.47 19.63
N LYS A 44 -10.56 15.62 20.60
CA LYS A 44 -11.44 15.98 21.72
C LYS A 44 -10.73 16.88 22.74
N THR A 45 -9.46 16.61 23.02
CA THR A 45 -8.67 17.38 23.99
C THR A 45 -7.92 18.55 23.37
N ASN A 46 -8.03 18.72 22.04
CA ASN A 46 -7.22 19.66 21.27
C ASN A 46 -5.71 19.47 21.51
N ALA A 47 -5.28 18.20 21.56
CA ALA A 47 -3.86 17.87 21.73
C ALA A 47 -3.04 18.50 20.60
N GLU A 48 -1.90 19.09 20.96
CA GLU A 48 -1.02 19.82 20.04
C GLU A 48 -1.78 20.82 19.14
N GLU A 49 -2.83 21.45 19.70
CA GLU A 49 -3.67 22.44 19.04
C GLU A 49 -4.26 21.97 17.70
N ILE A 50 -4.51 20.66 17.56
CA ILE A 50 -4.94 20.05 16.29
C ILE A 50 -6.20 20.68 15.68
N ASN A 51 -7.15 21.17 16.48
CA ASN A 51 -8.34 21.84 15.95
C ASN A 51 -8.06 23.25 15.41
N THR A 52 -6.88 23.82 15.68
CA THR A 52 -6.48 25.15 15.20
C THR A 52 -5.91 25.08 13.79
N TRP A 53 -5.10 24.06 13.50
CA TRP A 53 -4.36 23.95 12.23
C TRP A 53 -4.90 22.89 11.26
N MET A 54 -5.75 21.96 11.72
CA MET A 54 -6.50 21.08 10.81
C MET A 54 -7.83 21.73 10.43
N HIS A 55 -8.01 21.99 9.14
CA HIS A 55 -9.19 22.62 8.57
C HIS A 55 -10.06 21.61 7.82
N GLU A 56 -11.37 21.86 7.77
CA GLU A 56 -12.38 20.94 7.21
C GLU A 56 -12.21 20.64 5.71
N ASP A 57 -11.51 21.51 4.98
CA ASP A 57 -11.13 21.33 3.57
C ASP A 57 -9.96 20.35 3.38
N HIS A 58 -9.25 19.97 4.45
CA HIS A 58 -8.22 18.96 4.39
C HIS A 58 -8.80 17.55 4.19
N VAL A 59 -8.10 16.76 3.36
CA VAL A 59 -8.41 15.34 3.17
C VAL A 59 -7.55 14.50 4.09
N MET A 60 -8.20 13.76 5.00
CA MET A 60 -7.54 12.80 5.85
C MET A 60 -7.43 11.46 5.15
N VAL A 61 -6.20 11.07 4.81
CA VAL A 61 -5.89 9.75 4.25
C VAL A 61 -5.44 8.86 5.41
N VAL A 62 -6.23 7.82 5.71
CA VAL A 62 -5.99 6.93 6.85
C VAL A 62 -5.96 5.47 6.44
N ASP A 63 -5.30 4.64 7.26
CA ASP A 63 -5.34 3.20 7.06
C ASP A 63 -6.62 2.56 7.62
N ARG A 64 -6.76 1.24 7.39
CA ARG A 64 -7.94 0.47 7.82
C ARG A 64 -8.11 0.35 9.34
N GLY A 65 -7.07 0.62 10.12
CA GLY A 65 -7.09 0.65 11.59
C GLY A 65 -7.84 1.85 12.16
N PHE A 66 -8.08 2.89 11.35
CA PHE A 66 -8.87 4.07 11.74
C PHE A 66 -10.38 3.90 11.52
N ARG A 67 -10.85 2.70 11.11
CA ARG A 67 -12.26 2.41 10.84
C ARG A 67 -13.20 2.96 11.92
N ASP A 68 -12.85 2.73 13.19
CA ASP A 68 -13.71 3.13 14.31
C ASP A 68 -13.71 4.65 14.54
N ALA A 69 -12.78 5.40 13.96
CA ALA A 69 -12.70 6.86 14.01
C ALA A 69 -13.30 7.55 12.78
N GLU A 70 -13.62 6.82 11.70
CA GLU A 70 -14.10 7.39 10.44
C GLU A 70 -15.35 8.27 10.63
N GLU A 71 -16.38 7.74 11.30
CA GLU A 71 -17.62 8.47 11.54
C GLU A 71 -17.39 9.73 12.39
N PHE A 72 -16.47 9.65 13.36
CA PHE A 72 -16.11 10.80 14.21
C PHE A 72 -15.42 11.90 13.39
N LEU A 73 -14.49 11.53 12.52
CA LEU A 73 -13.77 12.48 11.66
C LEU A 73 -14.72 13.15 10.65
N LYS A 74 -15.61 12.37 10.03
CA LYS A 74 -16.64 12.89 9.12
C LYS A 74 -17.61 13.84 9.82
N LYS A 75 -17.96 13.58 11.09
CA LYS A 75 -18.77 14.52 11.91
C LYS A 75 -18.06 15.83 12.23
N LYS A 76 -16.73 15.87 12.13
CA LYS A 76 -15.93 17.10 12.19
C LYS A 76 -15.71 17.73 10.80
N PHE A 77 -16.53 17.35 9.83
CA PHE A 77 -16.55 17.87 8.45
C PHE A 77 -15.32 17.55 7.60
N PHE A 78 -14.39 16.73 8.11
CA PHE A 78 -13.27 16.27 7.29
C PHE A 78 -13.72 15.29 6.21
N LYS A 79 -13.12 15.42 5.03
CA LYS A 79 -13.12 14.35 4.03
C LYS A 79 -12.14 13.27 4.49
N VAL A 80 -12.60 12.02 4.54
CA VAL A 80 -11.79 10.87 4.98
C VAL A 80 -11.72 9.84 3.87
N GLU A 81 -10.50 9.48 3.48
CA GLU A 81 -10.20 8.45 2.47
C GLU A 81 -9.47 7.28 3.14
N MET A 82 -9.94 6.06 2.89
CA MET A 82 -9.42 4.83 3.50
C MET A 82 -9.50 3.67 2.51
N PRO A 83 -8.57 2.69 2.53
CA PRO A 83 -8.68 1.51 1.69
C PRO A 83 -10.00 0.76 1.90
N CYS A 84 -10.65 0.36 0.80
CA CYS A 84 -11.94 -0.33 0.86
C CYS A 84 -11.83 -1.64 1.67
N PHE A 85 -12.90 -2.00 2.36
CA PHE A 85 -13.00 -3.32 2.99
C PHE A 85 -13.43 -4.37 1.99
N LEU A 86 -12.99 -5.61 2.20
CA LEU A 86 -13.57 -6.74 1.48
C LEU A 86 -15.03 -6.89 1.88
N SER A 87 -15.90 -7.06 0.88
CA SER A 87 -17.29 -7.43 1.10
C SER A 87 -17.36 -8.78 1.82
N LYS A 88 -18.41 -9.00 2.61
CA LYS A 88 -18.54 -10.21 3.44
C LYS A 88 -18.49 -11.47 2.57
N GLY A 89 -17.53 -12.36 2.85
CA GLY A 89 -17.33 -13.60 2.11
C GLY A 89 -16.50 -13.47 0.82
N ALA A 90 -16.14 -12.25 0.42
CA ALA A 90 -15.24 -12.02 -0.71
C ALA A 90 -13.79 -12.31 -0.32
N LYS A 91 -13.05 -12.97 -1.21
CA LYS A 91 -11.61 -13.19 -1.07
C LYS A 91 -10.77 -12.06 -1.67
N GLN A 92 -11.36 -11.28 -2.59
CA GLN A 92 -10.71 -10.21 -3.33
C GLN A 92 -11.69 -9.05 -3.57
N GLN A 93 -11.16 -7.84 -3.75
CA GLN A 93 -11.92 -6.65 -4.13
C GLN A 93 -12.25 -6.71 -5.63
N ILE A 94 -13.35 -6.06 -6.03
CA ILE A 94 -13.60 -5.81 -7.46
C ILE A 94 -12.60 -4.79 -8.00
N VAL A 95 -12.46 -4.71 -9.33
CA VAL A 95 -11.44 -3.88 -9.99
C VAL A 95 -11.51 -2.42 -9.53
N ASP A 96 -12.71 -1.84 -9.44
CA ASP A 96 -12.89 -0.44 -9.06
C ASP A 96 -12.49 -0.18 -7.60
N GLU A 97 -12.95 -1.01 -6.66
CA GLU A 97 -12.56 -0.95 -5.24
C GLU A 97 -11.06 -1.16 -5.03
N ALA A 98 -10.46 -2.06 -5.81
CA ALA A 98 -9.04 -2.33 -5.79
C ALA A 98 -8.23 -1.12 -6.29
N ASN A 99 -8.72 -0.43 -7.32
CA ASN A 99 -8.10 0.77 -7.84
C ASN A 99 -8.19 1.94 -6.85
N VAL A 100 -9.35 2.16 -6.22
CA VAL A 100 -9.50 3.15 -5.14
C VAL A 100 -8.57 2.83 -3.98
N THR A 101 -8.55 1.57 -3.53
CA THR A 101 -7.64 1.11 -2.46
C THR A 101 -6.17 1.39 -2.78
N ARG A 102 -5.75 1.11 -4.03
CA ARG A 102 -4.37 1.39 -4.48
C ARG A 102 -4.07 2.89 -4.49
N LEU A 103 -5.01 3.72 -4.92
CA LEU A 103 -4.85 5.18 -4.95
C LEU A 103 -4.61 5.70 -3.53
N VAL A 104 -5.49 5.35 -2.58
CA VAL A 104 -5.37 5.74 -1.17
C VAL A 104 -4.04 5.27 -0.58
N THR A 105 -3.64 4.03 -0.86
CA THR A 105 -2.38 3.46 -0.34
C THR A 105 -1.14 4.16 -0.91
N LYS A 106 -1.17 4.60 -2.18
CA LYS A 106 -0.06 5.32 -2.81
C LYS A 106 0.15 6.71 -2.20
N VAL A 107 -0.94 7.40 -1.85
CA VAL A 107 -0.88 8.73 -1.21
C VAL A 107 -0.40 8.64 0.24
N ALA A 108 -0.75 7.56 0.96
CA ALA A 108 -0.35 7.35 2.35
C ALA A 108 1.07 6.77 2.53
N GLY A 109 1.70 6.31 1.44
CA GLY A 109 3.11 5.93 1.49
C GLY A 109 3.96 7.18 1.66
N PRO A 110 5.08 7.14 2.41
CA PRO A 110 6.05 8.22 2.32
C PRO A 110 6.38 8.39 0.84
N PRO A 111 6.31 9.61 0.28
CA PRO A 111 6.88 9.84 -1.02
C PRO A 111 8.32 9.37 -0.94
N LEU A 112 8.79 8.77 -2.02
CA LEU A 112 10.20 8.48 -2.18
C LEU A 112 10.92 9.83 -2.42
N ILE A 113 10.88 10.74 -1.43
CA ILE A 113 11.41 12.12 -1.50
C ILE A 113 12.93 12.11 -1.71
N ASN A 114 13.58 10.97 -1.50
CA ASN A 114 15.02 10.86 -1.69
C ASN A 114 15.46 10.57 -3.13
N ASP A 115 14.56 10.47 -4.11
CA ASP A 115 14.96 10.51 -5.52
C ASP A 115 14.24 11.67 -6.22
N PHE A 116 14.98 12.77 -6.39
CA PHE A 116 14.66 13.86 -7.30
C PHE A 116 14.29 13.28 -8.69
N GLY A 117 13.07 13.55 -9.20
CA GLY A 117 12.69 13.24 -10.59
C GLY A 117 11.35 12.56 -10.84
N ASN A 118 10.39 12.57 -9.91
CA ASN A 118 9.13 11.81 -10.09
C ASN A 118 7.99 12.54 -10.81
N ASP A 119 8.14 13.81 -11.19
CA ASP A 119 7.11 14.53 -11.98
C ASP A 119 6.89 13.87 -13.36
N ASP A 120 7.96 13.33 -13.95
CA ASP A 120 7.91 12.66 -15.24
C ASP A 120 7.24 11.28 -15.13
N ILE A 121 7.45 10.56 -14.02
CA ILE A 121 6.74 9.30 -13.74
C ILE A 121 5.25 9.59 -13.53
N GLY A 122 4.89 10.65 -12.81
CA GLY A 122 3.50 11.07 -12.62
C GLY A 122 2.79 11.39 -13.95
N LYS A 123 3.48 12.06 -14.88
CA LYS A 123 2.95 12.32 -16.23
C LYS A 123 2.81 11.04 -17.05
N GLU A 124 3.85 10.20 -17.07
CA GLU A 124 3.82 8.91 -17.77
C GLU A 124 2.72 7.99 -17.23
N MET A 125 2.45 8.02 -15.93
CA MET A 125 1.36 7.30 -15.28
C MET A 125 -0.01 7.73 -15.82
N ILE A 126 -0.23 9.04 -15.98
CA ILE A 126 -1.50 9.58 -16.50
C ILE A 126 -1.66 9.21 -17.98
N GLU A 127 -0.61 9.33 -18.77
CA GLU A 127 -0.61 8.96 -20.19
C GLU A 127 -0.91 7.47 -20.38
N LYS A 128 -0.24 6.59 -19.61
CA LYS A 128 -0.45 5.14 -19.66
C LYS A 128 -1.81 4.70 -19.14
N ALA A 129 -2.42 5.44 -18.22
CA ALA A 129 -3.77 5.15 -17.74
C ALA A 129 -4.85 5.35 -18.82
N GLN A 130 -4.55 6.14 -19.86
CA GLN A 130 -5.43 6.32 -21.02
C GLN A 130 -5.24 5.25 -22.10
N LEU A 131 -4.21 4.40 -21.99
CA LEU A 131 -3.96 3.34 -22.96
C LEU A 131 -4.85 2.13 -22.70
N ASP A 132 -5.24 1.47 -23.78
CA ASP A 132 -5.99 0.21 -23.69
C ASP A 132 -5.18 -0.86 -22.96
N ASN A 133 -5.87 -1.56 -22.05
CA ASN A 133 -5.25 -2.60 -21.25
C ASN A 133 -5.14 -3.91 -22.06
N HIS A 134 -4.16 -3.96 -22.96
CA HIS A 134 -3.89 -5.13 -23.81
C HIS A 134 -3.66 -6.42 -22.99
N VAL A 135 -3.15 -6.31 -21.76
CA VAL A 135 -2.98 -7.46 -20.85
C VAL A 135 -4.32 -8.01 -20.41
N LYS A 136 -5.29 -7.15 -20.07
CA LYS A 136 -6.66 -7.56 -19.75
C LYS A 136 -7.27 -8.30 -20.94
N THR A 137 -7.18 -7.73 -22.14
CA THR A 137 -7.67 -8.35 -23.38
C THR A 137 -7.06 -9.73 -23.58
N TYR A 138 -5.73 -9.85 -23.48
CA TYR A 138 -5.03 -11.12 -23.64
C TYR A 138 -5.47 -12.16 -22.60
N VAL A 139 -5.62 -11.77 -21.32
CA VAL A 139 -6.06 -12.64 -20.23
C VAL A 139 -7.49 -13.16 -20.46
N GLU A 140 -8.38 -12.31 -20.95
CA GLU A 140 -9.77 -12.66 -21.28
C GLU A 140 -9.84 -13.59 -22.51
N GLU A 141 -9.13 -13.26 -23.60
CA GLU A 141 -9.08 -14.05 -24.83
C GLU A 141 -8.51 -15.45 -24.60
N HIS A 142 -7.46 -15.57 -23.78
CA HIS A 142 -6.78 -16.84 -23.51
C HIS A 142 -7.35 -17.59 -22.29
N ASN A 143 -8.46 -17.11 -21.70
CA ASN A 143 -9.13 -17.72 -20.55
C ASN A 143 -8.21 -18.01 -19.36
N LEU A 144 -7.18 -17.18 -19.14
CA LEU A 144 -6.13 -17.44 -18.16
C LEU A 144 -6.64 -17.40 -16.71
N LEU A 145 -7.78 -16.75 -16.46
CA LEU A 145 -8.43 -16.70 -15.14
C LEU A 145 -9.06 -18.04 -14.69
N ARG A 146 -9.32 -18.97 -15.62
CA ARG A 146 -10.02 -20.23 -15.35
C ARG A 146 -9.10 -21.45 -15.29
N ARG A 147 -7.81 -21.29 -15.60
CA ARG A 147 -6.84 -22.38 -15.56
C ARG A 147 -6.49 -22.72 -14.12
N LYS A 148 -6.61 -24.00 -13.74
CA LYS A 148 -5.98 -24.50 -12.51
C LYS A 148 -4.46 -24.48 -12.73
N THR A 149 -3.76 -23.64 -11.98
CA THR A 149 -2.30 -23.58 -12.00
C THR A 149 -1.72 -24.89 -11.49
N VAL A 150 -0.98 -25.60 -12.33
CA VAL A 150 -0.15 -26.73 -11.91
C VAL A 150 1.26 -26.19 -11.77
N TYR A 151 1.72 -26.06 -10.55
CA TYR A 151 3.10 -25.71 -10.26
C TYR A 151 3.98 -26.91 -10.62
N LYS A 152 5.00 -26.67 -11.45
CA LYS A 152 6.04 -27.66 -11.74
C LYS A 152 7.32 -27.20 -11.07
N GLU A 153 8.05 -28.15 -10.50
CA GLU A 153 9.42 -27.89 -10.05
C GLU A 153 10.30 -27.61 -11.26
N VAL A 154 11.14 -26.59 -11.13
CA VAL A 154 12.03 -26.11 -12.19
C VAL A 154 13.46 -26.37 -11.74
N ASP A 155 14.25 -27.04 -12.58
CA ASP A 155 15.69 -27.14 -12.39
C ASP A 155 16.35 -25.80 -12.78
N GLY A 156 16.87 -25.10 -11.77
CA GLY A 156 17.52 -23.81 -11.91
C GLY A 156 18.74 -23.81 -12.83
N ALA A 157 19.33 -24.98 -13.14
CA ALA A 157 20.52 -25.06 -13.99
C ALA A 157 20.22 -25.06 -15.50
N THR A 158 19.04 -25.53 -15.92
CA THR A 158 18.74 -25.79 -17.35
C THR A 158 17.55 -25.00 -17.89
N GLU A 159 16.58 -24.63 -17.06
CA GLU A 159 15.34 -23.98 -17.52
C GLU A 159 15.36 -22.44 -17.41
N LEU A 160 16.39 -21.86 -16.79
CA LEU A 160 16.53 -20.40 -16.62
C LEU A 160 17.08 -19.67 -17.86
N ASP A 161 17.67 -20.37 -18.82
CA ASP A 161 18.25 -19.75 -20.02
C ASP A 161 17.20 -19.09 -20.92
N MET A 162 15.98 -19.61 -20.92
CA MET A 162 14.83 -19.06 -21.64
C MET A 162 14.02 -18.05 -20.80
N PHE A 163 14.37 -17.87 -19.51
CA PHE A 163 13.63 -16.99 -18.62
C PHE A 163 13.88 -15.52 -18.99
N PRO A 164 12.83 -14.70 -19.17
CA PRO A 164 13.00 -13.30 -19.54
C PRO A 164 13.88 -12.54 -18.55
N ARG A 165 14.97 -11.94 -19.05
CA ARG A 165 15.84 -11.08 -18.26
C ARG A 165 15.42 -9.63 -18.44
N ILE A 166 14.93 -9.02 -17.37
CA ILE A 166 14.53 -7.62 -17.36
C ILE A 166 15.45 -6.85 -16.41
N SER A 167 15.93 -5.68 -16.84
CA SER A 167 16.78 -4.84 -15.99
C SER A 167 15.98 -4.25 -14.82
N LEU A 168 16.66 -3.99 -13.70
CA LEU A 168 16.02 -3.35 -12.54
C LEU A 168 15.42 -1.98 -12.90
N ASP A 169 16.05 -1.24 -13.81
CA ASP A 169 15.54 0.07 -14.24
C ASP A 169 14.27 -0.08 -15.07
N HIS A 170 14.20 -1.09 -15.95
CA HIS A 170 12.98 -1.37 -16.69
C HIS A 170 11.86 -1.89 -15.75
N LEU A 171 12.18 -2.72 -14.76
CA LEU A 171 11.22 -3.12 -13.74
C LEU A 171 10.68 -1.93 -12.95
N ARG A 172 11.53 -0.98 -12.55
CA ARG A 172 11.11 0.25 -11.84
C ARG A 172 10.16 1.09 -12.68
N GLN A 173 10.41 1.18 -14.00
CA GLN A 173 9.53 1.87 -14.94
C GLN A 173 8.18 1.16 -15.08
N ILE A 174 8.17 -0.18 -15.18
CA ILE A 174 6.92 -0.96 -15.25
C ILE A 174 6.13 -0.88 -13.93
N THR A 175 6.80 -1.01 -12.79
CA THR A 175 6.14 -1.03 -11.48
C THR A 175 5.85 0.35 -10.91
N MET A 176 6.32 1.41 -11.59
CA MET A 176 6.11 2.82 -11.21
C MET A 176 6.43 3.05 -9.74
N GLY A 177 7.55 2.48 -9.29
CA GLY A 177 8.01 2.52 -7.90
C GLY A 177 8.68 1.24 -7.41
N ILE A 178 9.58 1.40 -6.44
CA ILE A 178 10.45 0.33 -5.91
C ILE A 178 9.75 -0.62 -4.91
N TYR A 179 8.54 -0.31 -4.47
CA TYR A 179 7.87 -1.08 -3.42
C TYR A 179 7.57 -2.51 -3.85
N GLN A 180 6.99 -2.69 -5.05
CA GLN A 180 6.69 -4.02 -5.59
C GLN A 180 7.95 -4.86 -5.77
N ILE A 181 9.08 -4.23 -6.13
CA ILE A 181 10.38 -4.88 -6.30
C ILE A 181 10.96 -5.32 -4.94
N LYS A 182 10.88 -4.45 -3.92
CA LYS A 182 11.31 -4.78 -2.54
C LYS A 182 10.47 -5.91 -1.94
N SER A 183 9.16 -5.90 -2.20
CA SER A 183 8.25 -6.97 -1.77
C SER A 183 8.52 -8.28 -2.50
N ALA A 184 8.80 -8.25 -3.81
CA ALA A 184 9.15 -9.44 -4.59
C ALA A 184 10.40 -10.14 -4.04
N LYS A 185 11.47 -9.39 -3.74
CA LYS A 185 12.68 -9.95 -3.12
C LYS A 185 12.38 -10.68 -1.81
N ARG A 186 11.63 -10.03 -0.91
CA ARG A 186 11.24 -10.63 0.38
C ARG A 186 10.33 -11.85 0.22
N TYR A 187 9.51 -11.88 -0.83
CA TYR A 187 8.67 -13.03 -1.14
C TYR A 187 9.52 -14.21 -1.62
N THR A 188 10.49 -13.98 -2.49
CA THR A 188 11.46 -14.99 -2.93
C THR A 188 12.25 -15.55 -1.74
N ASP A 189 12.79 -14.69 -0.88
CA ASP A 189 13.55 -15.10 0.30
C ASP A 189 12.71 -15.97 1.27
N ALA A 190 11.39 -15.76 1.30
CA ALA A 190 10.48 -16.51 2.16
C ALA A 190 9.97 -17.83 1.56
N HIS A 191 10.16 -18.07 0.26
CA HIS A 191 9.73 -19.28 -0.45
C HIS A 191 10.90 -20.05 -1.04
N GLN A 192 12.12 -19.77 -0.60
CA GLN A 192 13.32 -20.52 -0.95
C GLN A 192 13.43 -21.71 0.02
N GLU A 193 12.86 -22.86 -0.36
CA GLU A 193 13.12 -24.15 0.28
C GLU A 193 13.99 -24.99 -0.68
N ASP A 194 15.13 -25.48 -0.18
CA ASP A 194 16.02 -26.43 -0.87
C ASP A 194 16.44 -26.08 -2.32
N ASP A 195 16.83 -24.81 -2.57
CA ASP A 195 17.34 -24.28 -3.86
C ASP A 195 16.42 -24.47 -5.09
N ASN A 196 15.18 -24.92 -4.88
CA ASN A 196 14.23 -25.18 -5.95
C ASN A 196 13.13 -24.13 -5.99
N TYR A 197 12.81 -23.68 -7.20
CA TYR A 197 11.71 -22.75 -7.44
C TYR A 197 10.59 -23.47 -8.18
N ALA A 198 9.35 -23.30 -7.69
CA ALA A 198 8.17 -23.76 -8.40
C ALA A 198 7.62 -22.60 -9.25
N LEU A 199 7.65 -22.74 -10.58
CA LEU A 199 7.05 -21.75 -11.49
C LEU A 199 5.65 -22.20 -11.93
N GLN A 200 4.80 -21.20 -12.16
CA GLN A 200 3.49 -21.38 -12.75
C GLN A 200 3.64 -21.63 -14.27
N GLY A 201 3.33 -22.85 -14.70
CA GLY A 201 3.25 -23.23 -16.13
C GLY A 201 1.90 -22.93 -16.77
#